data_AF-A0A0D3LEK8-F1
#
_entry.id   AF-A0A0D3LEK8-F1
#
_cell.length_a   1.000
_cell.length_b   1.000
_cell.length_c   1.000
_cell.angle_alpha   90.00
_cell.angle_beta   90.00
_cell.angle_gamma   90.00
#
_symmetry.space_group_name_H-M   'P 1'
#
loop_
_entity.id
_entity.type
_entity.pdbx_description
1 polymer ?
#
loop_
_entity_poly.entity_id
_entity_poly.type
_entity_poly.pdbx_seq_one_letter_code
_entity_poly.pdbx_strand_id
1 'polypeptide(L)' 'MLMVAQEMMNRGEQLNLLKSYSRYMKLCKSGFPAHDARFMTGLNDEGVFKKASEIYKNYL' A
#
# COMPACT_ATOMS: atom_id res chain seq x y z
N MET A 1 16.28 -22.08 7.90
CA MET A 1 15.06 -21.96 7.06
C MET A 1 14.06 -20.91 7.55
N LEU A 2 14.07 -20.46 8.82
CA LEU A 2 13.15 -19.43 9.33
C LEU A 2 13.39 -18.01 8.74
N MET A 3 14.64 -17.62 8.52
CA MET A 3 14.97 -16.27 8.00
C MET A 3 14.41 -15.99 6.60
N VAL A 4 14.50 -16.96 5.69
CA VAL A 4 14.00 -16.82 4.31
C VAL A 4 12.48 -16.68 4.27
N ALA A 5 11.76 -17.41 5.12
CA ALA A 5 10.30 -17.32 5.22
C ALA A 5 9.86 -15.93 5.72
N GLN A 6 10.57 -15.36 6.71
CA GLN A 6 10.29 -14.03 7.24
C GLN A 6 10.56 -12.92 6.20
N GLU A 7 11.66 -13.04 5.45
CA GLU A 7 11.98 -12.10 4.37
C GLU A 7 10.97 -12.17 3.21
N MET A 8 10.51 -13.36 2.85
CA MET A 8 9.48 -13.53 1.82
C MET A 8 8.11 -13.02 2.28
N MET A 9 7.72 -13.24 3.53
CA MET A 9 6.48 -12.68 4.11
C MET A 9 6.52 -11.15 4.10
N ASN A 10 7.65 -10.55 4.46
CA ASN A 10 7.84 -9.10 4.43
C ASN A 10 7.75 -8.52 3.00
N ARG A 11 8.32 -9.21 2.00
CA ARG A 11 8.22 -8.79 0.59
C ARG A 11 6.80 -8.91 0.03
N GLY A 12 6.07 -9.95 0.41
CA GLY A 12 4.68 -10.14 0.01
C GLY A 12 3.77 -9.01 0.54
N GLU A 13 3.93 -8.67 1.82
CA GLU A 13 3.20 -7.56 2.44
C GLU A 13 3.57 -6.21 1.78
N GLN A 14 4.85 -5.95 1.55
CA GLN A 14 5.32 -4.75 0.86
C GLN A 14 4.72 -4.62 -0.55
N LEU A 15 4.71 -5.71 -1.32
CA LEU A 15 4.12 -5.72 -2.67
C LEU A 15 2.62 -5.46 -2.62
N ASN A 16 1.91 -6.00 -1.62
CA ASN A 16 0.49 -5.76 -1.45
C ASN A 16 0.21 -4.28 -1.15
N LEU A 17 0.93 -3.70 -0.19
CA LEU A 17 0.81 -2.27 0.15
C LEU A 17 1.16 -1.37 -1.03
N LEU A 18 2.20 -1.71 -1.79
CA LEU A 18 2.56 -0.98 -3.02
C LEU A 18 1.43 -1.00 -4.05
N LYS A 19 0.80 -2.17 -4.28
CA LYS A 19 -0.33 -2.31 -5.20
C LYS A 19 -1.56 -1.53 -4.73
N SER A 20 -1.91 -1.62 -3.45
CA SER A 20 -3.02 -0.88 -2.86
C SER A 20 -2.81 0.63 -2.98
N TYR A 21 -1.61 1.13 -2.66
CA TYR A 21 -1.31 2.55 -2.75
C TYR A 21 -1.26 3.07 -4.20
N SER A 22 -0.74 2.27 -5.12
CA SER A 22 -0.79 2.56 -6.56
C SER A 22 -2.24 2.68 -7.07
N ARG A 23 -3.13 1.79 -6.61
CA ARG A 23 -4.57 1.86 -6.94
C ARG A 23 -5.24 3.09 -6.32
N TYR A 24 -4.92 3.41 -5.07
CA TYR A 24 -5.38 4.62 -4.39
C TYR A 24 -5.03 5.87 -5.21
N MET A 25 -3.76 5.99 -5.63
CA MET A 25 -3.30 7.11 -6.45
C MET A 25 -4.06 7.21 -7.79
N LYS A 26 -4.36 6.08 -8.44
CA LYS A 26 -5.16 6.07 -9.68
C LYS A 26 -6.58 6.59 -9.45
N LEU A 27 -7.23 6.17 -8.35
CA LEU A 27 -8.56 6.63 -7.98
C LEU A 27 -8.56 8.13 -7.66
N CYS A 28 -7.59 8.62 -6.89
CA CYS A 28 -7.50 10.05 -6.60
C CYS A 28 -7.28 10.88 -7.87
N LYS A 29 -6.47 10.39 -8.82
CA LYS A 29 -6.25 11.06 -10.12
C LYS A 29 -7.51 11.11 -11.00
N SER A 30 -8.44 10.17 -10.84
CA SER A 30 -9.73 10.20 -11.55
C SER A 30 -10.77 11.12 -10.89
N GLY A 31 -10.39 11.89 -9.88
CA GLY A 31 -11.31 12.76 -9.11
C GLY A 31 -12.14 12.01 -8.08
N PHE A 32 -11.80 10.75 -7.79
CA PHE A 32 -12.52 9.97 -6.76
C PHE A 32 -12.19 10.52 -5.36
N PRO A 33 -13.17 10.58 -4.43
CA PRO A 33 -12.93 11.07 -3.08
C PRO A 33 -11.82 10.30 -2.38
N ALA A 34 -10.86 11.02 -1.79
CA ALA A 34 -9.67 10.41 -1.19
C ALA A 34 -10.02 9.49 0.00
N HIS A 35 -11.02 9.85 0.80
CA HIS A 35 -11.51 9.02 1.92
C HIS A 35 -12.02 7.67 1.41
N ASP A 36 -12.88 7.69 0.39
CA ASP A 36 -13.47 6.48 -0.16
C ASP A 36 -12.44 5.65 -0.93
N ALA A 37 -11.50 6.30 -1.61
CA ALA A 37 -10.37 5.63 -2.27
C ALA A 37 -9.51 4.85 -1.25
N ARG A 38 -9.28 5.43 -0.06
CA ARG A 38 -8.58 4.73 1.04
C ARG A 38 -9.38 3.52 1.48
N PHE A 39 -10.70 3.70 1.68
CA PHE A 39 -11.60 2.62 2.06
C PHE A 39 -11.55 1.42 1.08
N MET A 40 -11.69 1.71 -0.21
CA MET A 40 -11.72 0.70 -1.28
C MET A 40 -10.39 -0.03 -1.50
N THR A 41 -9.28 0.56 -1.06
CA THR A 41 -7.94 -0.01 -1.24
C THR A 41 -7.42 -0.71 0.03
N GLY A 42 -8.24 -0.78 1.07
CA GLY A 42 -7.87 -1.37 2.36
C GLY A 42 -6.83 -0.53 3.12
N LEU A 43 -6.70 0.76 2.80
CA LEU A 43 -5.75 1.69 3.43
C LEU A 43 -6.46 2.63 4.42
N ASN A 44 -7.42 2.05 5.16
CA ASN A 44 -8.33 2.75 6.06
C ASN A 44 -7.58 3.17 7.31
N ASP A 45 -6.69 2.29 7.78
CA ASP A 45 -5.79 2.56 8.89
C ASP A 45 -4.72 3.58 8.47
N GLU A 46 -4.44 4.54 9.36
CA GLU A 46 -3.48 5.61 9.10
C GLU A 46 -2.04 5.12 9.11
N GLY A 47 -1.70 4.18 9.99
CA GLY A 47 -0.38 3.55 10.02
C GLY A 47 -0.09 2.76 8.75
N VAL A 48 -1.07 1.95 8.30
CA VAL A 48 -1.00 1.19 7.05
C VAL A 48 -0.89 2.13 5.85
N PHE A 49 -1.69 3.20 5.79
CA PHE A 49 -1.61 4.18 4.71
C PHE A 49 -0.23 4.87 4.65
N LYS A 50 0.31 5.28 5.80
CA LYS A 50 1.64 5.89 5.88
C LYS A 50 2.73 4.92 5.44
N LYS A 51 2.71 3.67 5.93
CA LYS A 51 3.64 2.60 5.51
C LYS A 51 3.58 2.37 4.00
N ALA A 52 2.38 2.29 3.44
CA ALA A 52 2.17 2.09 2.01
C ALA A 52 2.68 3.29 1.17
N SER A 53 2.49 4.52 1.66
CA SER A 53 3.01 5.74 1.06
C SER A 53 4.54 5.77 1.02
N GLU A 54 5.18 5.43 2.13
CA GLU A 54 6.64 5.36 2.25
C GLU A 54 7.22 4.28 1.32
N ILE A 55 6.63 3.08 1.29
CA ILE A 55 7.01 2.01 0.37
C ILE A 55 6.90 2.48 -1.09
N TYR A 56 5.80 3.15 -1.44
CA TYR A 56 5.58 3.63 -2.81
C TYR A 56 6.60 4.71 -3.22
N LYS A 57 6.94 5.64 -2.33
CA LYS A 57 7.96 6.67 -2.57
C LYS A 57 9.36 6.08 -2.74
N ASN A 58 9.69 5.04 -2.00
CA ASN A 58 11.01 4.38 -2.09
C ASN A 58 11.16 3.49 -3.33
N TYR A 59 10.06 3.19 -4.03
CA TYR A 59 10.05 2.34 -5.23
C TYR A 59 10.12 3.14 -6.55
N LEU A 60 9.96 4.46 -6.49
CA LEU A 60 10.04 5.41 -7.61
C LEU A 60 11.34 6.21 -7.55
#